data_AF-A0A662IYG5-F1
#
_entry.id   AF-A0A662IYG5-F1
#
_cell.length_a   1.000
_cell.length_b   1.000
_cell.length_c   1.000
_cell.angle_alpha   90.00
_cell.angle_beta   90.00
_cell.angle_gamma   90.00
#
_symmetry.space_group_name_H-M   'P 1'
#
loop_
_entity.id
_entity.type
_entity.pdbx_description
1 polymer ?
#
loop_
_entity_poly.entity_id
_entity_poly.type
_entity_poly.pdbx_seq_one_letter_code
_entity_poly.pdbx_strand_id
1 'polypeptide(L)'
;MSSSALRSRETSRVFWALLRSNEKTPLDISLMLRISQSAVVKHLDKLRAVGLVKRGKKVGRYQPYEVDWDRACELLLREAPIFGPMLESGTLKELADRLLSNEHFKKLVREYFTALARIVNEHGRLRALPPSLTIQGAIESFEGWLNVYASELKEDVEEPTLKDLIVALKEWRSRLPGFVSAEELAVKEALQKTGIANL
;
A
#
# COMPACT_ATOMS: atom_id res chain seq x y z
N MET A 1 5.98 -4.61 -14.67
CA MET A 1 6.20 -5.94 -14.02
C MET A 1 4.93 -6.30 -13.26
N SER A 2 4.56 -7.58 -13.21
CA SER A 2 3.18 -8.04 -12.95
C SER A 2 2.58 -7.55 -11.61
N SER A 3 1.69 -6.56 -11.68
CA SER A 3 0.77 -6.10 -10.63
C SER A 3 -0.17 -7.20 -10.09
N SER A 4 -0.17 -8.40 -10.70
CA SER A 4 -1.00 -9.53 -10.27
C SER A 4 -0.69 -10.02 -8.85
N ALA A 5 0.54 -9.84 -8.36
CA ALA A 5 0.92 -10.24 -7.00
C ALA A 5 0.20 -9.38 -5.95
N LEU A 6 0.11 -8.07 -6.18
CA LEU A 6 -0.52 -7.11 -5.28
C LEU A 6 -2.04 -7.26 -5.24
N ARG A 7 -2.64 -7.68 -6.37
CA ARG A 7 -4.08 -7.94 -6.52
C ARG A 7 -4.49 -9.36 -6.07
N SER A 8 -3.54 -10.28 -5.87
CA SER A 8 -3.84 -11.65 -5.45
C SER A 8 -4.21 -11.71 -3.98
N ARG A 9 -5.38 -12.28 -3.70
CA ARG A 9 -5.90 -12.47 -2.33
C ARG A 9 -5.01 -13.39 -1.51
N GLU A 10 -4.59 -14.51 -2.10
CA GLU A 10 -3.75 -15.52 -1.44
C GLU A 10 -2.36 -14.96 -1.13
N THR A 11 -1.79 -14.20 -2.07
CA THR A 11 -0.50 -13.53 -1.87
C THR A 11 -0.61 -12.46 -0.79
N SER A 12 -1.69 -11.68 -0.78
CA SER A 12 -1.97 -10.69 0.27
C SER A 12 -2.18 -11.33 1.64
N ARG A 13 -2.88 -12.47 1.72
CA ARG A 13 -3.03 -13.24 2.97
C ARG A 13 -1.68 -13.65 3.56
N VAL A 14 -0.74 -14.08 2.71
CA VAL A 14 0.64 -14.39 3.13
C VAL A 14 1.38 -13.15 3.60
N PHE A 15 1.23 -12.01 2.92
CA PHE A 15 1.81 -10.74 3.37
C PHE A 15 1.28 -10.28 4.75
N TRP A 16 -0.04 -10.32 4.95
CA TRP A 16 -0.64 -9.97 6.24
C TRP A 16 -0.26 -10.94 7.36
N ALA A 17 -0.06 -12.23 7.04
CA ALA A 17 0.47 -13.18 8.00
C ALA A 17 1.94 -12.92 8.33
N LEU A 18 2.77 -12.55 7.34
CA LEU A 18 4.17 -12.16 7.57
C LEU A 18 4.28 -10.98 8.55
N LEU A 19 3.43 -9.97 8.43
CA LEU A 19 3.42 -8.82 9.34
C LEU A 19 2.98 -9.16 10.77
N ARG A 20 2.16 -10.20 10.95
CA ARG A 20 1.69 -10.68 12.25
C ARG A 20 2.57 -11.77 12.86
N SER A 21 3.36 -12.44 12.04
CA SER A 21 4.22 -13.55 12.42
C SER A 21 5.38 -13.04 13.30
N ASN A 22 5.63 -13.74 14.40
CA ASN A 22 6.71 -13.40 15.32
C ASN A 22 8.06 -13.76 14.71
N GLU A 23 8.15 -14.97 14.13
CA GLU A 23 9.42 -15.48 13.59
C GLU A 23 9.64 -15.12 12.13
N LYS A 24 8.57 -14.75 11.42
CA LYS A 24 8.57 -14.42 9.98
C LYS A 24 9.14 -15.53 9.10
N THR A 25 9.03 -16.77 9.56
CA THR A 25 9.47 -17.95 8.82
C THR A 25 8.32 -18.55 8.00
N PRO A 26 8.62 -19.26 6.88
CA PRO A 26 7.59 -19.97 6.14
C PRO A 26 6.82 -21.00 6.99
N LEU A 27 7.47 -21.62 7.98
CA LEU A 27 6.85 -22.54 8.92
C LEU A 27 5.79 -21.83 9.76
N ASP A 28 6.15 -20.74 10.44
CA ASP A 28 5.22 -20.00 11.31
C ASP A 28 3.99 -19.51 10.52
N ILE A 29 4.23 -18.89 9.36
CA ILE A 29 3.16 -18.42 8.47
C ILE A 29 2.27 -19.58 7.98
N SER A 30 2.86 -20.75 7.68
CA SER A 30 2.11 -21.93 7.23
C SER A 30 1.15 -22.44 8.31
N LEU A 31 1.58 -22.42 9.58
CA LEU A 31 0.76 -22.79 10.73
C LEU A 31 -0.38 -21.79 10.94
N MET A 32 -0.08 -20.49 10.88
CA MET A 32 -1.09 -19.43 11.00
C MET A 32 -2.17 -19.51 9.91
N LEU A 33 -1.78 -19.84 8.67
CA LEU A 33 -2.70 -19.84 7.52
C LEU A 33 -3.29 -21.20 7.21
N ARG A 34 -2.81 -22.27 7.86
CA ARG A 34 -3.17 -23.68 7.60
C ARG A 34 -3.00 -24.08 6.14
N ILE A 35 -1.87 -23.70 5.54
CA ILE A 35 -1.48 -24.07 4.17
C ILE A 35 -0.08 -24.69 4.19
N SER A 36 0.39 -25.27 3.09
CA SER A 36 1.73 -25.85 3.04
C SER A 36 2.83 -24.78 3.08
N GLN A 37 3.98 -25.10 3.69
CA GLN A 37 5.16 -24.22 3.65
C GLN A 37 5.61 -23.90 2.21
N SER A 38 5.50 -24.86 1.29
CA SER A 38 5.81 -24.66 -0.12
C SER A 38 4.89 -23.63 -0.78
N ALA A 39 3.60 -23.60 -0.43
CA ALA A 39 2.68 -22.57 -0.89
C ALA A 39 3.06 -21.20 -0.33
N VAL A 40 3.42 -21.12 0.96
CA VAL A 40 3.89 -19.87 1.58
C VAL A 40 5.13 -19.34 0.85
N VAL A 41 6.14 -20.18 0.63
CA VAL A 41 7.38 -19.80 -0.09
C VAL A 41 7.05 -19.28 -1.49
N LYS A 42 6.16 -19.95 -2.24
CA LYS A 42 5.72 -19.49 -3.57
C LYS A 42 5.13 -18.08 -3.54
N HIS A 43 4.32 -17.74 -2.54
CA HIS A 43 3.75 -16.40 -2.41
C HIS A 43 4.77 -15.37 -1.92
N LEU A 44 5.68 -15.74 -1.01
CA LEU A 44 6.78 -14.86 -0.57
C LEU A 44 7.76 -14.57 -1.72
N ASP A 45 8.02 -15.54 -2.60
CA ASP A 45 8.84 -15.33 -3.80
C ASP A 45 8.16 -14.37 -4.80
N LYS A 46 6.83 -14.41 -4.94
CA LYS A 46 6.08 -13.41 -5.73
C LYS A 46 6.21 -12.02 -5.12
N LEU A 47 6.08 -11.89 -3.80
CA LEU A 47 6.25 -10.62 -3.09
C LEU A 47 7.69 -10.09 -3.21
N ARG A 48 8.69 -10.99 -3.22
CA ARG A 48 10.09 -10.62 -3.44
C ARG A 48 10.33 -10.15 -4.87
N ALA A 49 9.69 -10.80 -5.85
CA ALA A 49 9.82 -10.40 -7.26
C ALA A 49 9.28 -8.99 -7.54
N VAL A 50 8.32 -8.50 -6.75
CA VAL A 50 7.84 -7.11 -6.81
C VAL A 50 8.60 -6.16 -5.89
N GLY A 51 9.57 -6.66 -5.10
CA GLY A 51 10.41 -5.88 -4.21
C GLY A 51 9.84 -5.61 -2.82
N LEU A 52 8.64 -6.11 -2.49
CA LEU A 52 7.96 -5.80 -1.23
C LEU A 52 8.56 -6.55 -0.03
N VAL A 53 9.16 -7.71 -0.25
CA VAL A 53 9.82 -8.50 0.80
C VAL A 53 11.20 -8.93 0.39
N LYS A 54 12.06 -9.15 1.37
CA LYS A 54 13.41 -9.71 1.22
C LYS A 54 13.64 -10.85 2.19
N ARG A 55 14.69 -11.63 1.93
CA ARG A 55 15.15 -12.65 2.88
C ARG A 55 15.96 -11.94 3.97
N GLY A 56 15.62 -12.19 5.22
CA GLY A 56 16.38 -11.73 6.37
C GLY A 56 17.66 -12.54 6.58
N LYS A 57 18.41 -12.18 7.62
CA LYS A 57 19.62 -12.90 8.02
C LYS A 57 19.26 -14.33 8.44
N LYS A 58 19.98 -15.32 7.92
CA LYS A 58 19.80 -16.71 8.30
C LYS A 58 20.13 -16.91 9.79
N VAL A 59 19.22 -17.53 10.53
CA VAL A 59 19.38 -17.87 11.95
C VAL A 59 19.32 -19.40 12.07
N GLY A 60 20.48 -20.03 12.25
CA GLY A 60 20.60 -21.49 12.26
C GLY A 60 20.14 -22.11 10.93
N ARG A 61 19.10 -22.95 10.98
CA ARG A 61 18.51 -23.60 9.79
C ARG A 61 17.42 -22.77 9.12
N TYR A 62 16.93 -21.73 9.78
CA TYR A 62 15.80 -20.94 9.30
C TYR A 62 16.27 -19.66 8.63
N GLN A 63 15.57 -19.27 7.56
CA GLN A 63 15.75 -17.98 6.90
C GLN A 63 14.42 -17.22 6.95
N PRO A 64 14.30 -16.19 7.81
CA PRO A 64 13.09 -15.39 7.89
C PRO A 64 12.93 -14.51 6.66
N TYR A 65 11.73 -13.99 6.47
CA TYR A 65 11.42 -12.95 5.50
C TYR A 65 11.17 -11.63 6.23
N GLU A 66 11.48 -10.53 5.57
CA GLU A 66 11.27 -9.18 6.09
C GLU A 66 10.62 -8.33 5.00
N VAL A 67 9.80 -7.37 5.42
CA VAL A 67 9.30 -6.35 4.50
C VAL A 67 10.42 -5.38 4.19
N ASP A 68 10.63 -5.10 2.92
CA ASP A 68 11.52 -4.03 2.51
C ASP A 68 10.72 -2.72 2.51
N TRP A 69 10.83 -1.96 3.60
CA TRP A 69 9.99 -0.78 3.83
C TRP A 69 10.30 0.38 2.89
N ASP A 70 11.56 0.54 2.48
CA ASP A 70 11.92 1.57 1.49
C ASP A 70 11.24 1.24 0.16
N ARG A 71 11.34 -0.02 -0.29
CA ARG A 71 10.62 -0.48 -1.49
C ARG A 71 9.10 -0.48 -1.33
N ALA A 72 8.58 -0.70 -0.12
CA ALA A 72 7.14 -0.62 0.15
C ALA A 72 6.62 0.81 -0.04
N CYS A 73 7.39 1.83 0.36
CA CYS A 73 7.03 3.23 0.14
C CYS A 73 7.03 3.57 -1.35
N GLU A 74 8.06 3.15 -2.10
CA GLU A 74 8.12 3.31 -3.56
C GLU A 74 6.93 2.62 -4.26
N LEU A 75 6.62 1.38 -3.85
CA LEU A 75 5.48 0.63 -4.36
C LEU A 75 4.15 1.33 -4.08
N LEU A 76 3.97 1.88 -2.87
CA LEU A 76 2.76 2.60 -2.51
C LEU A 76 2.54 3.81 -3.43
N LEU A 77 3.59 4.60 -3.69
CA LEU A 77 3.49 5.75 -4.60
C LEU A 77 3.24 5.33 -6.04
N ARG A 78 3.97 4.32 -6.53
CA ARG A 78 3.86 3.86 -7.92
C ARG A 78 2.53 3.20 -8.23
N GLU A 79 1.99 2.42 -7.31
CA GLU A 79 0.76 1.65 -7.52
C GLU A 79 -0.50 2.36 -7.01
N ALA A 80 -0.35 3.58 -6.48
CA ALA A 80 -1.46 4.48 -6.17
C ALA A 80 -2.22 4.83 -7.47
N PRO A 81 -3.55 4.62 -7.52
CA PRO A 81 -4.36 4.79 -8.73
C PRO A 81 -4.17 6.11 -9.49
N ILE A 82 -3.96 7.22 -8.78
CA ILE A 82 -3.87 8.55 -9.36
C ILE A 82 -2.43 9.06 -9.30
N PHE A 83 -1.77 8.97 -8.14
CA PHE A 83 -0.39 9.41 -7.97
C PHE A 83 0.58 8.62 -8.84
N GLY A 84 0.39 7.30 -8.97
CA GLY A 84 1.25 6.42 -9.76
C GLY A 84 1.37 6.85 -11.22
N PRO A 85 0.25 6.97 -11.97
CA PRO A 85 0.28 7.49 -13.33
C PRO A 85 0.91 8.89 -13.46
N MET A 86 0.67 9.79 -12.49
CA MET A 86 1.27 11.13 -12.49
C MET A 86 2.77 11.12 -12.15
N LEU A 87 3.23 10.12 -11.41
CA LEU A 87 4.65 9.88 -11.16
C LEU A 87 5.32 9.33 -12.43
N GLU A 88 4.67 8.41 -13.15
CA GLU A 88 5.16 7.86 -14.41
C GLU A 88 5.28 8.94 -15.51
N SER A 89 4.37 9.92 -15.52
CA SER A 89 4.46 11.09 -16.43
C SER A 89 5.52 12.11 -16.00
N GLY A 90 6.18 11.92 -14.85
CA GLY A 90 7.17 12.82 -14.28
C GLY A 90 6.61 14.02 -13.53
N THR A 91 5.28 14.21 -13.53
CA THR A 91 4.60 15.38 -12.94
C THR A 91 4.82 15.47 -11.43
N LEU A 92 4.90 14.33 -10.74
CA LEU A 92 5.04 14.26 -9.28
C LEU A 92 6.41 13.75 -8.82
N LYS A 93 7.43 13.79 -9.68
CA LYS A 93 8.75 13.24 -9.35
C LYS A 93 9.37 13.91 -8.13
N GLU A 94 9.37 15.24 -8.08
CA GLU A 94 9.92 16.01 -6.94
C GLU A 94 9.17 15.71 -5.64
N LEU A 95 7.84 15.62 -5.71
CA LEU A 95 7.00 15.28 -4.56
C LEU A 95 7.27 13.84 -4.08
N ALA A 96 7.42 12.89 -5.00
CA ALA A 96 7.76 11.52 -4.69
C ALA A 96 9.15 11.42 -4.03
N ASP A 97 10.16 12.10 -4.56
CA ASP A 97 11.51 12.14 -3.99
C ASP A 97 11.49 12.73 -2.57
N ARG A 98 10.72 13.82 -2.38
CA ARG A 98 10.51 14.43 -1.06
C ARG A 98 9.84 13.46 -0.08
N LEU A 99 8.75 12.81 -0.47
CA LEU A 99 8.06 11.81 0.37
C LEU A 99 8.99 10.63 0.71
N LEU A 100 9.72 10.08 -0.26
CA LEU A 100 10.61 8.94 -0.05
C LEU A 100 11.83 9.29 0.82
N SER A 101 12.27 10.54 0.82
CA SER A 101 13.33 11.04 1.71
C SER A 101 12.85 11.33 3.14
N ASN A 102 11.53 11.41 3.36
CA ASN A 102 10.96 11.78 4.65
C ASN A 102 10.77 10.55 5.56
N GLU A 103 11.49 10.50 6.68
CA GLU A 103 11.43 9.37 7.63
C GLU A 103 10.06 9.20 8.30
N HIS A 104 9.29 10.29 8.48
CA HIS A 104 7.91 10.18 8.97
C HIS A 104 6.99 9.55 7.95
N PHE A 105 7.22 9.76 6.65
CA PHE A 105 6.47 9.07 5.60
C PHE A 105 6.70 7.56 5.68
N LYS A 106 7.96 7.14 5.78
CA LYS A 106 8.32 5.71 5.91
C LYS A 106 7.70 5.09 7.16
N LYS A 107 7.71 5.82 8.27
CA LYS A 107 7.06 5.40 9.52
C LYS A 107 5.54 5.29 9.34
N LEU A 108 4.90 6.27 8.73
CA LEU A 108 3.46 6.26 8.44
C LEU A 108 3.06 5.04 7.61
N VAL A 109 3.79 4.77 6.51
CA VAL A 109 3.52 3.60 5.64
C VAL A 109 3.67 2.30 6.43
N ARG A 110 4.73 2.16 7.23
CA ARG A 110 4.93 0.98 8.10
C ARG A 110 3.78 0.79 9.08
N GLU A 111 3.41 1.84 9.80
CA GLU A 111 2.33 1.80 10.79
C GLU A 111 0.99 1.51 10.13
N TYR A 112 0.70 2.10 8.97
CA TYR A 112 -0.51 1.86 8.19
C TYR A 112 -0.67 0.38 7.84
N PHE A 113 0.33 -0.22 7.17
CA PHE A 113 0.27 -1.63 6.80
C PHE A 113 0.24 -2.57 8.02
N THR A 114 0.94 -2.21 9.11
CA THR A 114 0.94 -2.99 10.35
C THR A 114 -0.41 -2.93 11.06
N ALA A 115 -1.05 -1.75 11.09
CA ALA A 115 -2.39 -1.58 11.63
C ALA A 115 -3.44 -2.37 10.83
N LEU A 116 -3.35 -2.32 9.49
CA LEU A 116 -4.17 -3.16 8.61
C LEU A 116 -3.98 -4.65 8.91
N ALA A 117 -2.74 -5.10 9.07
CA ALA A 117 -2.47 -6.50 9.39
C ALA A 117 -3.09 -6.93 10.73
N ARG A 118 -3.19 -6.04 11.73
CA ARG A 118 -3.83 -6.36 13.03
C ARG A 118 -5.35 -6.52 12.96
N ILE A 119 -6.01 -5.73 12.12
CA ILE A 119 -7.48 -5.79 11.95
C ILE A 119 -7.93 -6.92 11.01
N VAL A 120 -7.02 -7.44 10.19
CA VAL A 120 -7.25 -8.56 9.26
C VAL A 120 -6.91 -9.90 9.94
N ASN A 121 -7.85 -10.85 9.94
CA ASN A 121 -7.62 -12.20 10.46
C ASN A 121 -6.87 -13.12 9.47
N GLU A 122 -6.57 -14.36 9.86
CA GLU A 122 -5.87 -15.39 9.05
C GLU A 122 -6.55 -15.74 7.70
N HIS A 123 -7.79 -15.33 7.52
CA HIS A 123 -8.53 -15.51 6.27
C HIS A 123 -8.52 -14.27 5.37
N GLY A 124 -7.79 -13.21 5.73
CA GLY A 124 -7.83 -11.96 4.98
C GLY A 124 -9.14 -11.20 5.17
N ARG A 125 -9.92 -11.52 6.22
CA ARG A 125 -11.20 -10.87 6.53
C ARG A 125 -10.99 -9.86 7.66
N LEU A 126 -11.57 -8.68 7.50
CA LEU A 126 -11.77 -7.76 8.62
C LEU A 126 -12.64 -8.44 9.69
N ARG A 127 -12.38 -8.17 10.98
CA ARG A 127 -13.20 -8.71 12.09
C ARG A 127 -14.69 -8.31 11.99
N ALA A 128 -15.04 -7.36 11.14
CA ALA A 128 -16.39 -7.09 10.63
C ALA A 128 -16.39 -7.21 9.09
N LEU A 129 -17.26 -8.05 8.52
CA LEU A 129 -17.30 -8.54 7.12
C LEU A 129 -17.58 -7.44 6.05
N PRO A 130 -17.21 -7.62 4.75
CA PRO A 130 -15.85 -7.34 4.23
C PRO A 130 -15.86 -6.50 2.92
N PRO A 131 -14.69 -6.31 2.24
CA PRO A 131 -14.11 -7.38 1.43
C PRO A 131 -12.63 -7.68 1.74
N SER A 132 -12.19 -8.83 1.23
CA SER A 132 -10.82 -9.35 1.20
C SER A 132 -9.79 -8.28 0.79
N LEU A 133 -9.12 -7.66 1.77
CA LEU A 133 -8.18 -6.58 1.51
C LEU A 133 -6.91 -7.13 0.86
N THR A 134 -6.72 -6.80 -0.41
CA THR A 134 -5.48 -7.06 -1.15
C THR A 134 -4.46 -5.96 -0.84
N ILE A 135 -3.17 -6.20 -1.13
CA ILE A 135 -2.15 -5.16 -0.98
C ILE A 135 -2.48 -3.96 -1.88
N GLN A 136 -2.92 -4.22 -3.11
CA GLN A 136 -3.40 -3.17 -4.00
C GLN A 136 -4.59 -2.41 -3.40
N GLY A 137 -5.58 -3.10 -2.83
CA GLY A 137 -6.74 -2.46 -2.20
C GLY A 137 -6.37 -1.61 -0.99
N ALA A 138 -5.30 -1.98 -0.26
CA ALA A 138 -4.75 -1.14 0.81
C ALA A 138 -4.10 0.14 0.24
N ILE A 139 -3.35 0.05 -0.85
CA ILE A 139 -2.77 1.22 -1.51
C ILE A 139 -3.87 2.16 -2.06
N GLU A 140 -4.89 1.60 -2.71
CA GLU A 140 -6.08 2.32 -3.16
C GLU A 140 -6.79 3.03 -1.99
N SER A 141 -6.95 2.34 -0.86
CA SER A 141 -7.57 2.90 0.34
C SER A 141 -6.74 4.01 0.98
N PHE A 142 -5.41 3.93 0.92
CA PHE A 142 -4.53 4.98 1.43
C PHE A 142 -4.68 6.28 0.62
N GLU A 143 -4.67 6.19 -0.71
CA GLU A 143 -4.88 7.36 -1.57
C GLU A 143 -6.31 7.92 -1.42
N GLY A 144 -7.32 7.05 -1.32
CA GLY A 144 -8.69 7.46 -1.03
C GLY A 144 -8.83 8.19 0.30
N TRP A 145 -8.17 7.70 1.36
CA TRP A 145 -8.14 8.38 2.66
C TRP A 145 -7.48 9.76 2.57
N LEU A 146 -6.36 9.88 1.86
CA LEU A 146 -5.69 11.17 1.65
C LEU A 146 -6.62 12.18 0.99
N ASN A 147 -7.37 11.76 -0.03
CA ASN A 147 -8.29 12.66 -0.74
C ASN A 147 -9.32 13.30 0.21
N VAL A 148 -9.85 12.51 1.15
CA VAL A 148 -10.88 12.92 2.10
C VAL A 148 -10.30 13.72 3.28
N TYR A 149 -9.27 13.19 3.94
CA TYR A 149 -8.88 13.64 5.28
C TYR A 149 -7.59 14.48 5.31
N ALA A 150 -6.80 14.54 4.23
CA ALA A 150 -5.54 15.29 4.27
C ALA A 150 -5.73 16.80 4.53
N SER A 151 -6.89 17.39 4.20
CA SER A 151 -7.22 18.78 4.59
C SER A 151 -7.23 18.99 6.10
N GLU A 152 -7.66 17.98 6.85
CA GLU A 152 -7.91 18.08 8.29
C GLU A 152 -6.62 17.97 9.12
N LEU A 153 -5.50 17.64 8.46
CA LEU A 153 -4.19 17.59 9.11
C LEU A 153 -3.77 19.00 9.57
N LYS A 154 -3.49 19.13 10.86
CA LYS A 154 -3.01 20.37 11.49
C LYS A 154 -1.54 20.60 11.15
N GLU A 155 -1.21 21.78 10.64
CA GLU A 155 0.18 22.16 10.33
C GLU A 155 0.94 22.77 11.52
N ASP A 156 0.24 22.96 12.65
CA ASP A 156 0.81 23.48 13.88
C ASP A 156 1.59 22.38 14.61
N VAL A 157 2.75 22.05 14.04
CA VAL A 157 3.67 21.03 14.53
C VAL A 157 5.06 21.66 14.59
N GLU A 158 5.70 21.55 15.76
CA GLU A 158 7.03 22.11 16.01
C GLU A 158 8.13 21.37 15.24
N GLU A 159 7.95 20.05 15.01
CA GLU A 159 8.94 19.22 14.33
C GLU A 159 8.96 19.49 12.81
N PRO A 160 10.07 20.03 12.25
CA PRO A 160 10.10 20.48 10.86
C PRO A 160 9.89 19.37 9.83
N THR A 161 10.43 18.18 10.06
CA THR A 161 10.30 17.02 9.17
C THR A 161 8.88 16.46 9.14
N LEU A 162 8.17 16.52 10.26
CA LEU A 162 6.76 16.14 10.34
C LEU A 162 5.87 17.18 9.67
N LYS A 163 6.17 18.47 9.87
CA LYS A 163 5.51 19.56 9.14
C LYS A 163 5.69 19.42 7.62
N ASP A 164 6.92 19.09 7.19
CA ASP A 164 7.22 18.82 5.79
C ASP A 164 6.37 17.68 5.20
N LEU A 165 6.21 16.58 5.95
CA LEU A 165 5.31 15.49 5.57
C LEU A 165 3.88 15.98 5.39
N ILE A 166 3.34 16.74 6.34
CA ILE A 166 1.96 17.22 6.29
C ILE A 166 1.73 18.08 5.05
N VAL A 167 2.67 18.98 4.76
CA VAL A 167 2.64 19.81 3.53
C VAL A 167 2.69 18.93 2.28
N ALA A 168 3.58 17.93 2.24
CA ALA A 168 3.68 17.01 1.10
C ALA A 168 2.41 16.18 0.89
N LEU A 169 1.75 15.72 1.96
CA LEU A 169 0.48 14.98 1.88
C LEU A 169 -0.68 15.88 1.39
N LYS A 170 -0.71 17.15 1.82
CA LYS A 170 -1.68 18.13 1.31
C LYS A 170 -1.41 18.49 -0.14
N GLU A 171 -0.14 18.59 -0.53
CA GLU A 171 0.25 18.79 -1.93
C GLU A 171 -0.21 17.61 -2.77
N TRP A 172 0.08 16.35 -2.38
CA TRP A 172 -0.45 15.15 -3.04
C TRP A 172 -1.96 15.29 -3.23
N ARG A 173 -2.69 15.53 -2.14
CA ARG A 173 -4.15 15.70 -2.19
C ARG A 173 -4.59 16.77 -3.18
N SER A 174 -3.93 17.93 -3.23
CA SER A 174 -4.29 19.01 -4.18
C SER A 174 -4.13 18.62 -5.65
N ARG A 175 -3.34 17.57 -5.94
CA ARG A 175 -3.13 17.01 -7.28
C ARG A 175 -4.12 15.90 -7.60
N LEU A 176 -4.82 15.37 -6.60
CA LEU A 176 -5.92 14.46 -6.82
C LEU A 176 -7.09 15.25 -7.42
N PRO A 177 -7.82 14.69 -8.40
CA PRO A 177 -9.07 15.28 -8.85
C PRO A 177 -9.98 15.41 -7.62
N GLY A 178 -10.38 16.65 -7.31
CA GLY A 178 -11.31 16.93 -6.23
C GLY A 178 -12.55 16.09 -6.45
N PHE A 179 -12.72 15.06 -5.59
CA PHE A 179 -13.76 14.04 -5.62
C PHE A 179 -14.30 13.66 -7.01
N VAL A 180 -13.87 12.52 -7.53
CA VAL A 180 -14.65 11.81 -8.55
C VAL A 180 -14.74 10.36 -8.10
N SER A 181 -15.90 9.92 -7.59
CA SER A 181 -16.10 8.51 -7.27
C SER A 181 -15.93 7.65 -8.53
N ALA A 182 -15.73 6.32 -8.39
CA ALA A 182 -15.63 5.45 -9.56
C ALA A 182 -16.87 5.56 -10.46
N GLU A 183 -18.03 5.74 -9.82
CA GLU A 183 -19.32 6.00 -10.46
C GLU A 183 -19.33 7.36 -11.19
N GLU A 184 -18.74 8.39 -10.61
CA GLU A 184 -18.69 9.74 -11.16
C GLU A 184 -17.68 9.84 -12.34
N LEU A 185 -16.60 9.04 -12.31
CA LEU A 185 -15.68 8.86 -13.44
C LEU A 185 -16.38 8.10 -14.57
N ALA A 186 -17.13 7.04 -14.23
CA ALA A 186 -17.92 6.30 -15.21
C ALA A 186 -19.02 7.15 -15.85
N VAL A 187 -19.68 8.02 -15.08
CA VAL A 187 -20.66 9.00 -15.58
C VAL A 187 -19.97 10.04 -16.45
N LYS A 188 -18.82 10.58 -16.05
CA LYS A 188 -18.05 11.53 -16.88
C LYS A 188 -17.64 10.90 -18.22
N GLU A 189 -17.13 9.67 -18.20
CA GLU A 189 -16.75 8.95 -19.42
C GLU A 189 -17.97 8.63 -20.29
N ALA A 190 -19.10 8.24 -19.68
CA ALA A 190 -20.35 8.02 -20.39
C ALA A 190 -20.89 9.32 -21.03
N LEU A 191 -20.81 10.45 -20.33
CA LEU A 191 -21.23 11.77 -20.81
C LEU A 191 -20.35 12.28 -21.95
N GLN A 192 -19.04 12.03 -21.90
CA GLN A 192 -18.12 12.34 -23.00
C GLN A 192 -18.39 11.47 -24.24
N LYS A 193 -18.60 10.15 -24.07
CA LYS A 193 -18.92 9.23 -25.17
C LYS A 193 -20.29 9.47 -25.80
N THR A 194 -21.23 10.05 -25.05
CA THR A 194 -22.58 10.41 -25.52
C THR A 194 -22.65 11.82 -26.10
N GLY A 195 -21.56 12.59 -26.07
CA GLY A 195 -21.48 13.94 -26.64
C GLY A 195 -22.21 15.02 -25.82
N ILE A 196 -22.52 14.74 -24.55
CA ILE A 196 -23.35 15.61 -23.70
C ILE A 196 -22.51 16.63 -22.92
N ALA A 197 -21.18 16.45 -22.80
CA ALA A 197 -20.30 17.45 -22.19
C ALA A 197 -18.93 17.52 -22.88
N ASN A 198 -18.58 18.72 -23.38
CA ASN A 198 -17.20 19.12 -23.65
C ASN A 198 -16.67 19.85 -22.42
N LEU A 199 -16.13 19.09 -21.46
CA LEU A 199 -15.30 19.61 -20.36
C LEU A 199 -13.95 18.91 -20.38
#